data_AF-A0A2P0AYH5-F1
#
_entry.id   AF-A0A2P0AYH5-F1
#
_cell.length_a   1.000
_cell.length_b   1.000
_cell.length_c   1.000
_cell.angle_alpha   90.00
_cell.angle_beta   90.00
_cell.angle_gamma   90.00
#
_symmetry.space_group_name_H-M   'P 1'
#
loop_
_entity.id
_entity.type
_entity.pdbx_description
1 polymer ?
#
loop_
_entity_poly.entity_id
_entity_poly.type
_entity_poly.pdbx_seq_one_letter_code
_entity_poly.pdbx_strand_id
1 'polypeptide(L)'
;MTEYLIFFAIVFGVNLLPAFGPPTWSIIALYTLGGDLALPILVPVGALAAASGRLLLGLATRYLGARFLSARTQDNLAAAREALEQRRGSTLLGLGLFALSPLPSAQLFMAAGLARMCLLPFTAAFFAGRFVSYTIYGVTAHTIRATSLGEVIRSGLTSPWGIALQVAMLAGIVALTRIDWRKRLGGGDAPEG
;
A
#
# COMPACT_ATOMS: atom_id res chain seq x y z
N MET A 1 5.98 25.17 -6.55
CA MET A 1 5.92 24.29 -7.74
C MET A 1 6.96 23.17 -7.66
N THR A 2 8.23 23.51 -7.40
CA THR A 2 9.33 22.53 -7.25
C THR A 2 9.04 21.44 -6.21
N GLU A 3 8.49 21.79 -5.05
CA GLU A 3 8.15 20.82 -3.99
C GLU A 3 7.07 19.82 -4.41
N TYR A 4 6.06 20.25 -5.20
CA TYR A 4 5.07 19.33 -5.77
C TYR A 4 5.69 18.36 -6.77
N LEU A 5 6.69 18.80 -7.55
CA LEU A 5 7.43 17.94 -8.48
C LEU A 5 8.30 16.93 -7.73
N ILE A 6 8.98 17.35 -6.66
CA ILE A 6 9.77 16.47 -5.80
C ILE A 6 8.85 15.45 -5.13
N PHE A 7 7.74 15.89 -4.55
CA PHE A 7 6.73 15.02 -3.97
C PHE A 7 6.19 14.01 -5.00
N PHE A 8 5.84 14.47 -6.21
CA PHE A 8 5.42 13.60 -7.30
C PHE A 8 6.50 12.56 -7.62
N ALA A 9 7.75 12.98 -7.79
CA ALA A 9 8.86 12.09 -8.14
C ALA A 9 9.10 11.03 -7.05
N ILE A 10 9.03 11.40 -5.78
CA ILE A 10 9.18 10.48 -4.65
C ILE A 10 8.02 9.47 -4.62
N VAL A 11 6.77 9.95 -4.70
CA VAL A 11 5.59 9.06 -4.69
C VAL A 11 5.61 8.13 -5.90
N PHE A 12 5.95 8.65 -7.08
CA PHE A 12 6.08 7.88 -8.31
C PHE A 12 7.15 6.81 -8.18
N GLY A 13 8.36 7.18 -7.75
CA GLY A 13 9.48 6.25 -7.57
C GLY A 13 9.16 5.13 -6.58
N VAL A 14 8.53 5.46 -5.45
CA VAL A 14 8.09 4.47 -4.46
C VAL A 14 7.04 3.52 -5.02
N ASN A 15 6.12 4.00 -5.87
CA ASN A 15 5.11 3.15 -6.50
C ASN A 15 5.63 2.38 -7.73
N LEU A 16 6.84 2.68 -8.20
CA LEU A 16 7.55 1.91 -9.21
C LEU A 16 8.30 0.72 -8.61
N LEU A 17 8.58 0.75 -7.30
CA LEU A 17 9.24 -0.37 -6.63
C LEU A 17 8.34 -1.63 -6.65
N PRO A 18 8.89 -2.79 -7.05
CA PRO A 18 8.12 -4.03 -7.08
C PRO A 18 7.76 -4.53 -5.68
N ALA A 19 8.57 -4.20 -4.67
CA ALA A 19 8.37 -4.56 -3.28
C ALA A 19 9.07 -3.57 -2.33
N PHE A 20 8.70 -3.59 -1.05
CA PHE A 20 9.37 -2.90 0.06
C PHE A 20 9.45 -1.36 -0.01
N GLY A 21 8.63 -0.71 -0.85
CA GLY A 21 8.50 0.74 -0.80
C GLY A 21 7.85 1.20 0.51
N PRO A 22 8.27 2.36 1.07
CA PRO A 22 7.58 2.94 2.22
C PRO A 22 6.09 3.19 1.87
N PRO A 23 5.18 3.06 2.85
CA PRO A 23 3.77 3.32 2.58
C PRO A 23 3.59 4.78 2.15
N THR A 24 2.92 5.02 1.01
CA THR A 24 2.75 6.38 0.48
C THR A 24 2.10 7.34 1.47
N TRP A 25 1.29 6.80 2.39
CA TRP A 25 0.71 7.58 3.49
C TRP A 25 1.76 8.33 4.32
N SER A 26 2.89 7.70 4.65
CA SER A 26 3.94 8.34 5.46
C SER A 26 4.54 9.55 4.75
N ILE A 27 4.67 9.50 3.43
CA ILE A 27 5.14 10.63 2.61
C ILE A 27 4.12 11.77 2.68
N ILE A 28 2.83 11.46 2.51
CA ILE A 28 1.74 12.46 2.58
C ILE A 28 1.68 13.10 3.97
N ALA A 29 1.76 12.29 5.03
CA ALA A 29 1.74 12.78 6.39
C ALA A 29 2.92 13.72 6.68
N LEU A 30 4.13 13.37 6.22
CA LEU A 30 5.32 14.21 6.38
C LEU A 30 5.13 15.59 5.76
N TYR A 31 4.73 15.66 4.49
CA TYR A 31 4.52 16.94 3.78
C TYR A 31 3.33 17.73 4.33
N THR A 32 2.29 17.04 4.82
CA THR A 32 1.13 17.72 5.43
C THR A 32 1.46 18.28 6.81
N LEU A 33 2.26 17.58 7.63
CA LEU A 33 2.68 18.03 8.96
C LEU A 33 3.73 19.14 8.88
N GLY A 34 4.66 19.08 7.91
CA GLY A 34 5.62 20.14 7.62
C GLY A 34 4.94 21.47 7.25
N GLY A 35 3.76 21.39 6.61
CA GLY A 35 3.04 22.55 6.10
C GLY A 35 3.53 23.01 4.74
N ASP A 36 4.29 22.17 4.04
CA ASP A 36 4.98 22.51 2.80
C ASP A 36 4.03 22.58 1.60
N LEU A 37 2.94 21.80 1.61
CA LEU A 37 2.07 21.63 0.44
C LEU A 37 0.59 21.75 0.80
N ALA A 38 -0.17 22.43 -0.06
CA ALA A 38 -1.60 22.57 0.06
C ALA A 38 -2.30 21.25 -0.26
N LEU A 39 -3.09 20.75 0.69
CA LEU A 39 -3.74 19.45 0.60
C LEU A 39 -4.59 19.25 -0.68
N PRO A 40 -5.39 20.23 -1.16
CA PRO A 40 -6.20 20.06 -2.37
C PRO A 40 -5.38 19.78 -3.64
N ILE A 41 -4.11 20.19 -3.69
CA ILE A 41 -3.21 19.95 -4.81
C ILE A 41 -2.37 18.69 -4.55
N LEU A 42 -1.95 18.47 -3.31
CA LEU A 42 -1.16 17.31 -2.91
C LEU A 42 -1.89 15.98 -3.18
N VAL A 43 -3.19 15.90 -2.87
CA VAL A 43 -3.99 14.69 -3.05
C VAL A 43 -4.05 14.23 -4.52
N PRO A 44 -4.51 15.05 -5.49
CA PRO A 44 -4.57 14.64 -6.89
C PRO A 44 -3.17 14.35 -7.46
N VAL A 45 -2.16 15.17 -7.14
CA VAL A 45 -0.78 14.96 -7.59
C VAL A 45 -0.22 13.63 -7.07
N GLY A 46 -0.43 13.33 -5.79
CA GLY A 46 0.04 12.09 -5.16
C GLY A 46 -0.70 10.87 -5.70
N ALA A 47 -2.02 10.96 -5.87
CA ALA A 47 -2.82 9.88 -6.44
C ALA A 47 -2.41 9.59 -7.89
N LEU A 48 -2.17 10.63 -8.69
CA LEU A 48 -1.66 10.51 -10.06
C LEU A 48 -0.27 9.87 -10.06
N ALA A 49 0.67 10.37 -9.26
CA ALA A 49 2.01 9.82 -9.13
C ALA A 49 1.98 8.32 -8.77
N ALA A 50 1.15 7.95 -7.80
CA ALA A 50 1.02 6.57 -7.36
C ALA A 50 0.42 5.69 -8.48
N ALA A 51 -0.67 6.13 -9.11
CA ALA A 51 -1.33 5.38 -10.19
C ALA A 51 -0.42 5.21 -11.42
N SER A 52 0.28 6.27 -11.83
CA SER A 52 1.26 6.23 -12.92
C SER A 52 2.41 5.28 -12.60
N GLY A 53 2.93 5.29 -11.36
CA GLY A 53 3.97 4.35 -10.92
C GLY A 53 3.52 2.89 -11.02
N ARG A 54 2.30 2.58 -10.55
CA ARG A 54 1.73 1.22 -10.63
C ARG A 54 1.46 0.78 -12.06
N LEU A 55 0.93 1.67 -12.89
CA LEU A 55 0.70 1.41 -14.31
C LEU A 55 2.03 1.08 -15.00
N LEU A 56 3.06 1.90 -14.78
CA LEU A 56 4.37 1.69 -15.38
C LEU A 56 5.00 0.38 -14.89
N LEU A 57 4.89 0.05 -13.60
CA LEU A 57 5.34 -1.23 -13.06
C LEU A 57 4.65 -2.42 -13.75
N GLY A 58 3.31 -2.36 -13.91
CA GLY A 58 2.55 -3.39 -14.61
C GLY A 58 2.95 -3.53 -16.09
N LEU A 59 3.18 -2.40 -16.78
CA LEU A 59 3.64 -2.37 -18.18
C LEU A 59 5.07 -2.91 -18.33
N ALA A 60 5.98 -2.50 -17.43
CA ALA A 60 7.36 -3.00 -17.40
C ALA A 60 7.37 -4.51 -17.15
N THR A 61 6.57 -4.99 -16.21
CA THR A 61 6.47 -6.43 -15.90
C THR A 61 5.87 -7.20 -17.08
N ARG A 62 4.89 -6.63 -17.79
CA ARG A 62 4.38 -7.21 -19.04
C ARG A 62 5.47 -7.35 -20.10
N TYR A 63 6.22 -6.28 -20.33
CA TYR A 63 7.29 -6.24 -21.32
C TYR A 63 8.40 -7.25 -20.98
N LEU A 64 8.86 -7.25 -19.73
CA LEU A 64 9.84 -8.21 -19.23
C LEU A 64 9.32 -9.64 -19.30
N GLY A 65 8.06 -9.87 -18.91
CA GLY A 65 7.42 -11.18 -18.97
C GLY A 65 7.37 -11.75 -20.38
N ALA A 66 7.02 -10.92 -21.38
CA ALA A 66 7.01 -11.34 -22.78
C ALA A 66 8.41 -11.70 -23.32
N ARG A 67 9.46 -11.06 -22.79
CA ARG A 67 10.84 -11.27 -23.23
C ARG A 67 11.55 -12.42 -22.51
N PHE A 68 11.29 -12.61 -21.23
CA PHE A 68 12.06 -13.51 -20.36
C PHE A 68 11.32 -14.78 -19.96
N LEU A 69 9.99 -14.85 -20.05
CA LEU A 69 9.25 -16.06 -19.69
C LEU A 69 9.20 -17.07 -20.84
N SER A 70 9.29 -18.36 -20.49
CA SER A 70 9.14 -19.47 -21.43
C SER A 70 7.76 -19.49 -22.09
N ALA A 71 7.65 -20.04 -23.31
CA ALA A 71 6.38 -20.19 -24.01
C ALA A 71 5.32 -20.91 -23.15
N ARG A 72 5.71 -21.98 -22.46
CA ARG A 72 4.83 -22.72 -21.54
C ARG A 72 4.26 -21.84 -20.43
N THR A 73 5.08 -20.96 -19.84
CA THR A 73 4.61 -20.04 -18.81
C THR A 73 3.66 -18.99 -19.40
N GLN A 74 3.95 -18.50 -20.59
CA GLN A 74 3.08 -17.54 -21.28
C GLN A 74 1.71 -18.16 -21.61
N ASP A 75 1.68 -19.42 -22.07
CA ASP A 75 0.46 -20.15 -22.37
C ASP A 75 -0.38 -20.40 -21.10
N ASN A 76 0.27 -20.79 -19.99
CA ASN A 76 -0.41 -20.94 -18.70
C ASN A 76 -1.04 -19.62 -18.22
N LEU A 77 -0.34 -18.49 -18.38
CA LEU A 77 -0.86 -17.17 -18.03
C LEU A 77 -2.00 -16.74 -18.96
N ALA A 78 -1.94 -17.11 -20.24
CA ALA A 78 -3.02 -16.88 -21.20
C ALA A 78 -4.29 -17.67 -20.82
N ALA A 79 -4.14 -18.94 -20.43
CA ALA A 79 -5.25 -19.75 -19.94
C ALA A 79 -5.89 -19.15 -18.66
N ALA A 80 -5.06 -18.64 -17.74
CA ALA A 80 -5.56 -17.95 -16.55
C ALA A 80 -6.34 -16.66 -16.89
N ARG A 81 -5.87 -15.90 -17.88
CA ARG A 81 -6.57 -14.72 -18.40
C ARG A 81 -7.91 -15.11 -19.03
N GLU A 82 -7.94 -16.12 -19.89
CA GLU A 82 -9.17 -16.60 -20.55
C GLU A 82 -10.22 -17.09 -19.54
N ALA A 83 -9.80 -17.79 -18.49
CA ALA A 83 -10.69 -18.23 -17.41
C ALA A 83 -11.33 -17.06 -16.66
N LEU A 84 -10.61 -15.94 -16.50
CA LEU A 84 -11.16 -14.71 -15.96
C LEU A 84 -12.08 -13.99 -16.97
N GLU A 85 -11.71 -13.96 -18.25
CA GLU A 85 -12.42 -13.22 -19.30
C GLU A 85 -13.71 -13.89 -19.78
N GLN A 86 -13.83 -15.23 -19.69
CA GLN A 86 -15.02 -15.98 -20.11
C GLN A 86 -16.30 -15.66 -19.33
N ARG A 87 -16.20 -15.06 -18.14
CA ARG A 87 -17.37 -14.67 -17.35
C ARG A 87 -17.86 -13.29 -17.78
N ARG A 88 -19.17 -13.16 -18.09
CA ARG A 88 -19.82 -11.84 -18.31
C ARG A 88 -19.50 -10.93 -17.13
N GLY A 89 -18.86 -9.79 -17.38
CA GLY A 89 -18.41 -8.87 -16.33
C GLY A 89 -17.00 -9.17 -15.79
N SER A 90 -16.16 -9.88 -16.52
CA SER A 90 -14.77 -10.23 -16.17
C SER A 90 -13.91 -9.06 -15.66
N THR A 91 -14.05 -7.87 -16.25
CA THR A 91 -13.40 -6.64 -15.74
C THR A 91 -13.93 -6.25 -14.37
N LEU A 92 -15.24 -6.37 -14.13
CA LEU A 92 -15.86 -6.06 -12.84
C LEU A 92 -15.45 -7.08 -11.77
N LEU A 93 -15.37 -8.36 -12.13
CA LEU A 93 -14.88 -9.42 -11.25
C LEU A 93 -13.39 -9.22 -10.94
N GLY A 94 -12.57 -8.91 -11.94
CA GLY A 94 -11.16 -8.58 -11.77
C GLY A 94 -10.95 -7.35 -10.89
N LEU A 95 -11.76 -6.30 -11.08
CA LEU A 95 -11.76 -5.11 -10.23
C LEU A 95 -12.25 -5.40 -8.81
N GLY A 96 -13.27 -6.22 -8.64
CA GLY A 96 -13.78 -6.65 -7.34
C GLY A 96 -12.73 -7.47 -6.58
N LEU A 97 -12.10 -8.43 -7.26
CA LEU A 97 -10.97 -9.17 -6.72
C LEU A 97 -9.80 -8.24 -6.39
N PHE A 98 -9.46 -7.29 -7.25
CA PHE A 98 -8.41 -6.30 -7.00
C PHE A 98 -8.69 -5.45 -5.75
N ALA A 99 -9.94 -4.97 -5.61
CA ALA A 99 -10.34 -4.12 -4.49
C ALA A 99 -10.45 -4.88 -3.16
N LEU A 100 -10.86 -6.15 -3.20
CA LEU A 100 -11.03 -7.01 -2.03
C LEU A 100 -9.79 -7.86 -1.72
N SER A 101 -8.80 -7.88 -2.60
CA SER A 101 -7.62 -8.73 -2.44
C SER A 101 -6.79 -8.27 -1.23
N PRO A 102 -6.33 -9.20 -0.38
CA PRO A 102 -5.36 -8.89 0.67
C PRO A 102 -3.96 -8.62 0.11
N LEU A 103 -3.75 -8.81 -1.20
CA LEU A 103 -2.43 -8.66 -1.81
C LEU A 103 -2.03 -7.19 -1.94
N PRO A 104 -0.75 -6.88 -1.69
CA PRO A 104 -0.16 -5.59 -2.04
C PRO A 104 -0.47 -5.20 -3.48
N SER A 105 -0.93 -3.96 -3.69
CA SER A 105 -1.20 -3.43 -5.03
C SER A 105 -0.04 -3.63 -6.04
N ALA A 106 1.23 -3.64 -5.61
CA ALA A 106 2.37 -3.90 -6.50
C ALA A 106 2.24 -5.25 -7.18
N GLN A 107 1.96 -6.27 -6.38
CA GLN A 107 1.86 -7.65 -6.81
C GLN A 107 0.65 -7.83 -7.72
N LEU A 108 -0.47 -7.15 -7.43
CA LEU A 108 -1.65 -7.16 -8.29
C LEU A 108 -1.36 -6.55 -9.67
N PHE A 109 -0.69 -5.40 -9.73
CA PHE A 109 -0.31 -4.78 -11.01
C PHE A 109 0.72 -5.60 -11.78
N MET A 110 1.69 -6.21 -11.09
CA MET A 110 2.64 -7.13 -11.71
C MET A 110 1.92 -8.37 -12.26
N ALA A 111 1.02 -8.98 -11.49
CA ALA A 111 0.25 -10.14 -11.92
C ALA A 111 -0.65 -9.82 -13.12
N ALA A 112 -1.39 -8.70 -13.08
CA ALA A 112 -2.20 -8.23 -14.20
C ALA A 112 -1.33 -7.88 -15.42
N GLY A 113 -0.12 -7.38 -15.21
CA GLY A 113 0.89 -7.13 -16.24
C GLY A 113 1.33 -8.41 -16.95
N LEU A 114 1.75 -9.41 -16.17
CA LEU A 114 2.16 -10.74 -16.65
C LEU A 114 1.04 -11.48 -17.36
N ALA A 115 -0.18 -11.44 -16.81
CA ALA A 115 -1.38 -12.02 -17.42
C ALA A 115 -1.90 -11.22 -18.62
N ARG A 116 -1.23 -10.13 -19.03
CA ARG A 116 -1.60 -9.26 -20.16
C ARG A 116 -3.04 -8.70 -20.10
N MET A 117 -3.58 -8.48 -18.90
CA MET A 117 -4.92 -7.91 -18.70
C MET A 117 -4.98 -6.40 -19.03
N CYS A 118 -6.15 -5.86 -19.35
CA CYS A 118 -6.28 -4.40 -19.52
C CYS A 118 -5.97 -3.66 -18.21
N LEU A 119 -4.84 -2.95 -18.11
CA LEU A 119 -4.39 -2.30 -16.86
C LEU A 119 -5.13 -0.99 -16.54
N LEU A 120 -5.74 -0.35 -17.55
CA LEU A 120 -6.39 0.95 -17.40
C LEU A 120 -7.54 0.94 -16.37
N PRO A 121 -8.48 -0.01 -16.39
CA PRO A 121 -9.52 -0.10 -15.36
C PRO A 121 -8.95 -0.25 -13.94
N PHE A 122 -7.96 -1.12 -13.75
CA PHE A 122 -7.29 -1.30 -12.44
C PHE A 122 -6.59 -0.02 -11.98
N THR A 123 -5.95 0.69 -12.92
CA THR A 123 -5.30 1.98 -12.66
C THR A 123 -6.31 3.04 -12.25
N ALA A 124 -7.45 3.12 -12.93
CA ALA A 124 -8.52 4.05 -12.59
C ALA A 124 -9.13 3.75 -11.21
N ALA A 125 -9.40 2.47 -10.91
CA ALA A 125 -9.89 2.06 -9.60
C ALA A 125 -8.87 2.32 -8.49
N PHE A 126 -7.59 2.03 -8.73
CA PHE A 126 -6.49 2.34 -7.81
C PHE A 126 -6.35 3.85 -7.59
N PHE A 127 -6.41 4.65 -8.65
CA PHE A 127 -6.38 6.11 -8.57
C PHE A 127 -7.53 6.65 -7.71
N ALA A 128 -8.76 6.21 -7.98
CA ALA A 128 -9.93 6.62 -7.20
C ALA A 128 -9.79 6.23 -5.72
N GLY A 129 -9.36 5.00 -5.44
CA GLY A 129 -9.08 4.55 -4.08
C GLY A 129 -8.00 5.40 -3.39
N ARG A 130 -6.90 5.71 -4.08
CA ARG A 130 -5.83 6.57 -3.55
C ARG A 130 -6.28 8.00 -3.34
N PHE A 131 -7.08 8.56 -4.23
CA PHE A 131 -7.64 9.89 -4.07
C PHE A 131 -8.46 9.99 -2.78
N VAL A 132 -9.36 9.04 -2.55
CA VAL A 132 -10.16 8.96 -1.32
C VAL A 132 -9.28 8.76 -0.09
N SER A 133 -8.39 7.76 -0.10
CA SER A 133 -7.52 7.48 1.05
C SER A 133 -6.59 8.66 1.37
N TYR A 134 -5.99 9.29 0.37
CA TYR A 134 -5.08 10.43 0.57
C TYR A 134 -5.81 11.66 1.09
N THR A 135 -7.07 11.86 0.68
CA THR A 135 -7.94 12.88 1.29
C THR A 135 -8.16 12.59 2.76
N ILE A 136 -8.59 11.37 3.12
CA ILE A 136 -8.82 10.97 4.52
C ILE A 136 -7.55 11.18 5.36
N TYR A 137 -6.42 10.71 4.85
CA TYR A 137 -5.14 10.79 5.51
C TYR A 137 -4.63 12.22 5.69
N GLY A 138 -4.71 13.02 4.62
CA GLY A 138 -4.28 14.39 4.64
C GLY A 138 -5.17 15.26 5.52
N VAL A 139 -6.49 15.05 5.49
CA VAL A 139 -7.42 15.72 6.41
C VAL A 139 -7.11 15.31 7.86
N THR A 140 -6.91 14.02 8.13
CA THR A 140 -6.55 13.55 9.48
C THR A 140 -5.25 14.20 9.97
N ALA A 141 -4.20 14.22 9.14
CA ALA A 141 -2.93 14.86 9.48
C ALA A 141 -3.07 16.37 9.69
N HIS A 142 -3.85 17.04 8.84
CA HIS A 142 -4.11 18.48 8.93
C HIS A 142 -4.94 18.83 10.18
N THR A 143 -5.94 18.02 10.54
CA THR A 143 -6.74 18.18 11.76
C THR A 143 -5.90 17.95 13.01
N ILE A 144 -4.99 16.96 13.00
CA ILE A 144 -4.02 16.74 14.08
C ILE A 144 -3.10 17.96 14.24
N ARG A 145 -2.67 18.59 13.13
CA ARG A 145 -1.86 19.82 13.15
C ARG A 145 -2.65 21.04 13.63
N ALA A 146 -3.92 21.14 13.26
CA ALA A 146 -4.82 22.25 13.62
C ALA A 146 -5.30 22.21 15.08
N THR A 147 -5.10 21.07 15.76
CA THR A 147 -5.40 20.90 17.18
C THR A 147 -4.08 20.89 17.95
N SER A 148 -4.03 21.42 19.17
CA SER A 148 -2.83 21.43 20.06
C SER A 148 -2.22 20.03 20.35
N LEU A 149 -2.88 18.96 19.90
CA LEU A 149 -2.39 17.58 19.86
C LEU A 149 -1.12 17.39 19.02
N GLY A 150 -0.90 18.16 17.95
CA GLY A 150 0.31 18.04 17.13
C GLY A 150 1.60 18.32 17.91
N GLU A 151 1.59 19.36 18.74
CA GLU A 151 2.71 19.74 19.61
C GLU A 151 2.89 18.73 20.76
N VAL A 152 1.79 18.22 21.32
CA VAL A 152 1.77 17.21 22.40
C VAL A 152 2.26 15.84 21.91
N ILE A 153 1.91 15.44 20.68
CA ILE A 153 2.38 14.18 20.08
C ILE A 153 3.86 14.29 19.70
N ARG A 154 4.29 15.43 19.13
CA ARG A 154 5.70 15.63 18.77
C ARG A 154 6.59 15.66 20.01
N SER A 155 6.22 16.46 21.01
CA SER A 155 6.92 16.52 22.30
C SER A 155 6.82 15.19 23.05
N GLY A 156 5.67 14.52 23.02
CA GLY A 156 5.45 13.20 23.62
C GLY A 156 6.36 12.13 23.01
N LEU A 157 6.41 12.02 21.68
CA LEU A 157 7.21 11.01 20.97
C LEU A 157 8.73 11.21 21.12
N THR A 158 9.21 12.45 21.21
CA THR A 158 10.65 12.73 21.45
C THR A 158 11.00 12.89 22.93
N SER A 159 10.02 12.88 23.83
CA SER A 159 10.28 13.01 25.27
C SER A 159 10.89 11.71 25.83
N PRO A 160 11.72 11.81 26.89
CA PRO A 160 12.22 10.64 27.62
C PRO A 160 11.08 9.71 28.09
N TRP A 161 9.91 10.29 28.40
CA TRP A 161 8.72 9.53 28.81
C TRP A 161 8.06 8.77 27.65
N GLY A 162 7.99 9.35 26.46
CA GLY A 162 7.49 8.66 25.27
C GLY A 162 8.40 7.51 24.84
N ILE A 163 9.71 7.71 24.91
CA ILE A 163 10.69 6.64 24.68
C ILE A 163 10.53 5.53 25.73
N ALA A 164 10.39 5.89 27.01
CA ALA A 164 10.14 4.93 28.09
C ALA A 164 8.83 4.15 27.88
N LEU A 165 7.75 4.80 27.45
CA LEU A 165 6.49 4.15 27.12
C LEU A 165 6.63 3.20 25.91
N GLN A 166 7.35 3.61 24.87
CA GLN A 166 7.63 2.75 23.70
C GLN A 166 8.43 1.51 24.11
N VAL A 167 9.46 1.67 24.95
CA VAL A 167 10.24 0.56 25.50
C VAL A 167 9.35 -0.34 26.38
N ALA A 168 8.49 0.24 27.21
CA ALA A 168 7.56 -0.50 28.06
C ALA A 168 6.53 -1.30 27.23
N MET A 169 6.00 -0.72 26.15
CA MET A 169 5.10 -1.43 25.24
C MET A 169 5.80 -2.58 24.52
N LEU A 170 7.04 -2.36 24.03
CA LEU A 170 7.84 -3.42 23.43
C LEU A 170 8.16 -4.54 24.43
N ALA A 171 8.55 -4.17 25.65
CA ALA A 171 8.74 -5.13 26.75
C ALA A 171 7.45 -5.88 27.09
N GLY A 172 6.30 -5.19 27.04
CA GLY A 172 4.97 -5.78 27.21
C GLY A 172 4.67 -6.83 26.13
N ILE A 173 4.94 -6.52 24.86
CA ILE A 173 4.80 -7.47 23.74
C ILE A 173 5.70 -8.69 23.96
N VAL A 174 6.97 -8.48 24.32
CA VAL A 174 7.92 -9.58 24.62
C VAL A 174 7.42 -10.41 25.81
N ALA A 175 6.93 -9.79 26.88
CA ALA A 175 6.36 -10.50 28.02
C ALA A 175 5.13 -11.33 27.60
N LEU A 176 4.28 -10.79 26.73
CA LEU A 176 3.12 -11.46 26.16
C LEU A 176 3.54 -12.72 25.36
N THR A 177 4.65 -12.68 24.63
CA THR A 177 5.20 -13.87 23.94
C THR A 177 5.74 -14.93 24.89
N ARG A 178 6.13 -14.56 26.12
CA ARG A 178 6.63 -15.49 27.14
C ARG A 178 5.54 -16.11 28.02
N ILE A 179 4.30 -15.66 27.89
CA ILE A 179 3.17 -16.27 28.59
C ILE A 179 2.86 -17.62 27.93
N ASP A 180 2.79 -18.67 28.74
CA ASP A 180 2.29 -19.97 28.31
C ASP A 180 0.77 -19.90 28.17
N TRP A 181 0.34 -19.45 26.99
CA TRP A 181 -1.07 -19.32 26.64
C TRP A 181 -1.80 -20.65 26.64
N ARG A 182 -1.10 -21.77 26.41
CA ARG A 182 -1.70 -23.11 26.45
C ARG A 182 -2.15 -23.46 27.87
N LYS A 183 -1.32 -23.16 28.87
CA LYS A 183 -1.67 -23.31 30.28
C LYS A 183 -2.76 -22.33 30.74
N ARG A 184 -2.80 -21.10 30.20
CA ARG A 184 -3.75 -20.06 30.63
C ARG A 184 -5.11 -20.06 29.92
N LEU A 185 -5.19 -20.58 28.69
CA LEU A 185 -6.42 -20.61 27.89
C LEU A 185 -7.06 -22.00 27.78
N GLY A 186 -6.54 -23.00 28.51
CA GLY A 186 -7.18 -24.32 28.64
C GLY A 186 -7.11 -25.18 27.37
N GLY A 187 -6.05 -25.04 26.57
CA GLY A 187 -5.85 -25.87 25.38
C GLY A 187 -5.40 -27.28 25.75
N GLY A 188 -6.37 -28.19 25.83
CA GLY A 188 -6.18 -29.62 26.07
C GLY A 188 -5.14 -30.28 25.15
N ASP A 189 -4.61 -31.40 25.63
CA ASP A 189 -3.51 -32.16 25.05
C ASP A 189 -3.68 -32.46 23.55
N ALA A 190 -2.67 -32.08 22.76
CA ALA A 190 -2.42 -32.68 21.45
C ALA A 190 -1.37 -33.78 21.63
N PRO A 191 -1.57 -34.98 21.06
CA PRO A 191 -0.77 -36.17 21.36
C PRO A 191 0.63 -36.07 20.75
N GLU A 192 1.61 -36.58 21.48
CA GLU A 192 2.99 -36.72 21.08
C GLU A 192 3.10 -37.70 19.90
N GLY A 193 3.83 -37.28 18.87
CA GLY A 193 4.36 -38.12 17.79
C GLY A 193 5.83 -37.79 17.61
#